data_AF-Q2RMN6-F1
#
_entry.id   AF-Q2RMN6-F1
#
_cell.length_a   1.000
_cell.length_b   1.000
_cell.length_c   1.000
_cell.angle_alpha   90.00
_cell.angle_beta   90.00
_cell.angle_gamma   90.00
#
_symmetry.space_group_name_H-M   'P 1'
#
loop_
_entity.id
_entity.type
_entity.pdbx_description
1 polymer ?
#
loop_
_entity_poly.entity_id
_entity_poly.type
_entity_poly.pdbx_seq_one_letter_code
_entity_poly.pdbx_strand_id
1 'polypeptide(L)' 'MSRRLILSTAERIREAGVGLRGLAEPWADTTTPAGGMVSTVFAGIAEFERSLIIERDRVPWIGVTAPSPFDLRQAWPG' A
#
# COMPACT_ATOMS: atom_id res chain seq x y z
N MET A 1 -10.20 -17.41 -1.76
CA MET A 1 -10.77 -16.28 -2.53
C MET A 1 -10.11 -15.00 -2.07
N SER A 2 -9.02 -14.55 -2.68
CA SER A 2 -8.20 -13.49 -2.06
C SER A 2 -7.52 -12.62 -3.12
N ARG A 3 -7.63 -11.29 -2.94
CA ARG A 3 -6.99 -10.17 -3.66
C ARG A 3 -7.25 -10.03 -5.16
N ARG A 4 -7.24 -11.11 -5.94
CA ARG A 4 -7.38 -11.05 -7.41
C ARG A 4 -8.77 -10.62 -7.85
N LEU A 5 -9.81 -10.99 -7.11
CA LEU A 5 -11.18 -10.53 -7.34
C LEU A 5 -11.28 -8.99 -7.27
N ILE A 6 -10.71 -8.38 -6.23
CA ILE A 6 -10.76 -6.93 -6.01
C ILE A 6 -10.08 -6.19 -7.16
N LEU A 7 -8.90 -6.66 -7.58
CA LEU A 7 -8.18 -6.09 -8.73
C LEU A 7 -8.93 -6.26 -10.04
N SER A 8 -9.48 -7.46 -10.31
CA SER A 8 -10.25 -7.68 -11.53
C SER A 8 -11.54 -6.87 -11.58
N THR A 9 -12.18 -6.66 -10.43
CA THR A 9 -13.39 -5.83 -10.34
C THR A 9 -13.05 -4.35 -10.52
N ALA A 10 -11.97 -3.87 -9.90
CA ALA A 10 -11.51 -2.49 -10.07
C ALA A 10 -11.16 -2.18 -11.54
N GLU A 11 -10.50 -3.13 -12.23
CA GLU A 11 -10.13 -2.97 -13.63
C GLU A 11 -11.34 -2.91 -14.56
N ARG A 12 -12.34 -3.78 -14.34
CA ARG A 12 -13.59 -3.75 -15.10
C ARG A 12 -14.39 -2.46 -14.92
N ILE A 13 -14.36 -1.87 -13.72
CA ILE A 13 -15.03 -0.58 -13.43
C ILE A 13 -14.30 0.55 -14.17
N ARG A 14 -12.97 0.52 -14.18
CA ARG A 14 -12.11 1.47 -14.89
C ARG A 14 -12.33 1.41 -16.41
N GLU A 15 -12.34 0.22 -16.99
CA GLU A 15 -12.58 0.00 -18.43
C GLU A 15 -13.97 0.45 -18.88
N ALA A 16 -14.97 0.30 -18.02
CA ALA A 16 -16.33 0.76 -18.29
C ALA A 16 -16.49 2.29 -18.19
N GLY A 17 -15.44 3.03 -17.80
CA GLY A 17 -15.49 4.49 -17.64
C GLY A 17 -16.43 4.95 -16.52
N VAL A 18 -16.77 4.07 -15.58
CA VAL A 18 -17.74 4.34 -14.53
C VAL A 18 -17.04 5.01 -13.36
N GLY A 19 -17.51 6.21 -12.98
CA GLY A 19 -17.03 6.91 -11.80
C GLY A 19 -17.56 6.32 -10.50
N LEU A 20 -16.85 6.58 -9.40
CA LEU A 20 -17.28 6.23 -8.06
C LEU A 20 -18.00 7.42 -7.44
N ARG A 21 -19.12 7.16 -6.77
CA ARG A 21 -19.87 8.17 -6.04
C ARG A 21 -19.97 7.79 -4.56
N GLY A 22 -19.35 8.60 -3.70
CA GLY A 22 -19.61 8.56 -2.27
C GLY A 22 -21.07 8.88 -2.00
N LEU A 23 -21.80 7.95 -1.39
CA LEU A 23 -23.22 8.16 -1.04
C LEU A 23 -23.39 9.11 0.14
N ALA A 24 -22.44 9.11 1.09
CA ALA A 24 -22.42 10.02 2.22
C ALA A 24 -21.47 11.22 2.01
N GLU A 25 -20.58 11.13 1.02
CA GLU A 25 -19.54 12.11 0.73
C GLU A 25 -19.70 12.67 -0.69
N PRO A 26 -20.51 13.75 -0.87
CA PRO A 26 -20.70 14.36 -2.19
C PRO A 26 -19.41 14.85 -2.85
N TRP A 27 -18.40 15.18 -2.05
CA TRP A 27 -17.07 15.59 -2.51
C TRP A 27 -16.27 14.43 -3.15
N ALA A 28 -16.69 13.17 -2.93
CA ALA A 28 -16.11 11.96 -3.50
C ALA A 28 -16.91 11.43 -4.70
N ASP A 29 -17.70 12.29 -5.36
CA ASP A 29 -18.34 11.97 -6.64
C ASP A 29 -17.38 12.23 -7.81
N THR A 30 -16.66 11.20 -8.23
CA THR A 30 -15.67 11.29 -9.31
C THR A 30 -16.28 11.53 -10.69
N THR A 31 -17.62 11.59 -10.80
CA THR A 31 -18.31 11.98 -12.04
C THR A 31 -18.46 13.49 -12.19
N THR A 32 -18.11 14.26 -11.15
CA THR A 32 -18.15 15.73 -11.16
C THR A 32 -16.74 16.35 -11.34
N PRO A 33 -16.61 17.58 -11.88
CA PRO A 33 -15.31 18.26 -11.97
C PRO A 33 -14.63 18.44 -10.61
N ALA A 34 -15.42 18.72 -9.55
CA ALA A 34 -14.91 18.86 -8.19
C ALA A 34 -14.38 17.52 -7.64
N GLY A 35 -15.13 16.43 -7.81
CA GLY A 35 -14.66 15.11 -7.38
C GLY A 35 -13.49 14.58 -8.21
N GLY A 36 -13.39 14.96 -9.50
CA GLY A 36 -12.21 14.68 -10.33
C GLY A 36 -10.94 15.38 -9.81
N MET A 37 -11.07 16.65 -9.39
CA MET A 37 -9.96 17.38 -8.74
C MET A 37 -9.54 16.71 -7.43
N VAL A 38 -10.51 16.35 -6.57
CA VAL A 38 -10.24 15.66 -5.30
C VAL A 38 -9.59 14.29 -5.53
N SER A 39 -10.06 13.51 -6.51
CA SER A 39 -9.47 12.22 -6.88
C SER A 39 -8.02 12.35 -7.31
N THR A 40 -7.67 13.44 -8.01
CA THR A 40 -6.29 13.71 -8.44
C THR A 40 -5.37 13.94 -7.23
N VAL A 41 -5.83 14.68 -6.23
CA VAL A 41 -5.08 14.90 -4.99
C VAL A 41 -4.83 13.57 -4.25
N PHE A 42 -5.87 12.73 -4.11
CA PHE A 42 -5.73 11.41 -3.48
C PHE A 42 -4.79 10.47 -4.25
N ALA A 43 -4.81 10.52 -5.59
CA ALA A 43 -3.87 9.76 -6.41
C ALA A 43 -2.41 10.15 -6.10
N GLY A 44 -2.13 11.46 -5.97
CA GLY A 44 -0.82 11.96 -5.58
C GLY A 44 -0.39 11.52 -4.17
N ILE A 45 -1.32 11.51 -3.20
CA ILE A 45 -1.04 11.02 -1.83
C ILE A 45 -0.70 9.53 -1.85
N ALA A 46 -1.49 8.71 -2.56
CA ALA A 46 -1.24 7.27 -2.63
C ALA A 46 0.10 6.93 -3.31
N GLU A 47 0.50 7.72 -4.31
CA GLU A 47 1.82 7.58 -4.97
C GLU A 47 2.96 7.99 -4.04
N PHE A 48 2.79 9.05 -3.25
CA PHE A 48 3.74 9.46 -2.23
C PHE A 48 3.90 8.41 -1.13
N GLU A 49 2.80 7.89 -0.57
CA GLU A 49 2.83 6.83 0.44
C GLU A 49 3.53 5.56 -0.07
N ARG A 50 3.26 5.17 -1.32
CA ARG A 50 3.97 4.05 -1.97
C ARG A 50 5.48 4.32 -2.05
N SER A 51 5.86 5.54 -2.38
CA SER A 51 7.27 5.95 -2.47
C SER A 51 7.96 5.86 -1.12
N LEU A 52 7.31 6.27 -0.03
CA LEU A 52 7.82 6.14 1.33
C LEU A 52 7.98 4.67 1.79
N ILE A 53 7.08 3.78 1.37
CA ILE A 53 7.18 2.34 1.68
C ILE A 53 8.40 1.73 0.98
N ILE A 54 8.68 2.11 -0.26
CA ILE A 54 9.86 1.65 -1.03
C ILE A 54 11.16 2.14 -0.39
N GLU A 55 11.15 3.32 0.23
CA GLU A 55 12.30 3.89 0.94
C GLU A 55 12.63 3.10 2.23
N ARG A 56 11.61 2.59 2.94
CA ARG A 56 11.77 1.84 4.20
C ARG A 56 12.37 0.45 4.01
N ASP A 57 12.10 -0.19 2.86
CA ASP A 57 12.56 -1.55 2.58
C ASP A 57 13.92 -1.60 1.85
N ARG A 58 14.53 -0.43 1.59
CA ARG A 58 15.88 -0.32 1.00
C ARG A 58 17.01 -0.45 2.02
N VAL A 59 16.73 -0.75 3.28
CA VAL A 59 17.75 -1.35 4.14
C VAL A 59 17.91 -2.78 3.65
N PRO A 60 18.98 -3.13 2.92
CA PRO A 60 19.18 -4.50 2.54
C PRO A 60 19.35 -5.26 3.86
N TRP A 61 18.55 -6.31 4.04
CA TRP A 61 18.63 -7.19 5.21
C TRP A 61 19.91 -8.04 5.21
N ILE A 62 21.04 -7.47 4.77
CA ILE A 62 22.40 -8.00 4.97
C ILE A 62 22.84 -7.69 6.40
N GLY A 63 22.06 -8.21 7.35
CA GLY A 63 22.24 -8.03 8.78
C GLY A 63 21.87 -9.25 9.61
N VAL A 64 21.68 -10.43 9.00
CA VAL A 64 21.72 -11.69 9.76
C VAL A 64 23.04 -12.38 9.52
N THR A 65 23.96 -12.13 10.45
CA THR A 65 24.95 -13.08 11.02
C THR A 65 25.85 -12.38 12.05
N ALA A 66 25.35 -11.40 12.82
CA ALA A 66 26.02 -11.06 14.08
C ALA A 66 25.49 -12.05 15.14
N PRO A 67 26.32 -12.97 15.67
CA PRO A 67 25.85 -13.89 16.70
C PRO A 67 25.46 -13.09 17.94
N SER A 68 24.30 -13.45 18.50
CA SER A 68 23.78 -12.87 19.74
C SER A 68 24.76 -13.11 20.89
N PRO A 69 25.01 -12.12 21.77
CA PRO A 69 25.77 -12.31 23.00
C PRO A 69 25.15 -13.35 23.97
N PHE A 70 23.93 -13.80 23.70
CA PHE A 70 23.16 -14.74 24.52
C PHE A 70 23.05 -16.15 23.91
N ASP A 71 24.03 -16.61 23.13
CA ASP A 71 24.10 -18.03 22.76
C ASP A 71 24.48 -18.90 23.97
N LEU A 72 23.47 -19.21 24.80
CA LEU A 72 23.60 -19.99 26.03
C LEU A 72 24.02 -21.46 25.80
N ARG A 73 24.15 -21.90 24.54
CA ARG A 73 24.63 -23.25 24.19
C ARG A 73 26.15 -23.39 24.22
N GLN A 74 26.90 -22.30 24.40
CA GLN A 74 28.35 -22.34 24.61
C GLN A 74 28.79 -21.98 26.04
N ALA A 75 27.84 -21.69 26.95
CA ALA A 75 28.14 -21.22 28.30
C ALA A 75 28.21 -22.31 29.38
N TRP A 76 28.08 -23.59 29.03
CA TRP A 76 28.12 -24.70 29.99
C TRP A 76 29.00 -25.86 29.50
N PRO A 77 30.13 -26.17 30.16
CA PRO A 77 30.84 -27.42 29.97
C PRO A 77 30.42 -28.42 31.07
N GLY A 78 29.77 -29.51 30.69
CA GLY A 78 29.50 -30.67 31.56
C GLY A 78 28.04 -30.91 31.86
#